data_AF-A0A1L1YMB5-F1
#
_entry.id   AF-A0A1L1YMB5-F1
#
_cell.length_a   1.000
_cell.length_b   1.000
_cell.length_c   1.000
_cell.angle_alpha   90.00
_cell.angle_beta   90.00
_cell.angle_gamma   90.00
#
_symmetry.space_group_name_H-M   'P 1'
#
loop_
_entity.id
_entity.type
_entity.pdbx_description
1 polymer ?
#
loop_
_entity_poly.entity_id
_entity_poly.type
_entity_poly.pdbx_seq_one_letter_code
_entity_poly.pdbx_strand_id
1 'polypeptide(L)'
;MLMKFIMFINLTISLTLTMMKSPLTSNLVILTQSITLTLMLNLINKSSWISFMLFILYVGGLMIIFLYISSIAFNEINFIKNYKNLIYKIIILLMMFFIIKSFIIMENFKFNNLMNFEDNFYLINMFIMPNNLMIYFILFILFFMLISIIWLLKNNKGPIRQKN
;
A
#
# COMPACT_ATOMS: atom_id res chain seq x y z
N MET A 1 20.55 8.55 4.51
CA MET A 1 20.90 7.79 3.28
C MET A 1 19.90 6.67 3.00
N LEU A 2 19.74 5.70 3.91
CA LEU A 2 18.81 4.57 3.74
C LEU A 2 17.37 5.02 3.42
N MET A 3 16.83 5.97 4.19
CA MET A 3 15.49 6.52 3.97
C MET A 3 15.31 7.14 2.57
N LYS A 4 16.31 7.88 2.07
CA LYS A 4 16.29 8.45 0.72
C LYS A 4 16.29 7.36 -0.35
N PHE A 5 17.06 6.29 -0.13
CA PHE A 5 17.13 5.16 -1.05
C PHE A 5 15.80 4.41 -1.12
N ILE A 6 15.15 4.16 0.02
CA ILE A 6 13.85 3.49 0.03
C ILE A 6 12.73 4.41 -0.51
N MET A 7 12.78 5.73 -0.28
CA MET A 7 11.87 6.67 -0.98
C MET A 7 12.00 6.54 -2.49
N PHE A 8 13.25 6.46 -2.99
CA PHE A 8 13.48 6.32 -4.41
C PHE A 8 12.93 4.99 -4.96
N ILE A 9 13.15 3.89 -4.25
CA ILE A 9 12.57 2.59 -4.61
C ILE A 9 11.03 2.65 -4.61
N ASN A 10 10.40 3.29 -3.63
CA ASN A 10 8.94 3.43 -3.61
C ASN A 10 8.42 4.23 -4.81
N LEU A 11 9.12 5.31 -5.20
CA LEU A 11 8.76 6.10 -6.37
C LEU A 11 8.89 5.29 -7.67
N THR A 12 9.97 4.53 -7.83
CA THR A 12 10.16 3.68 -9.02
C THR A 12 9.07 2.61 -9.11
N ILE A 13 8.73 1.95 -8.00
CA ILE A 13 7.67 0.94 -7.93
C ILE A 13 6.29 1.56 -8.23
N SER A 14 6.00 2.76 -7.71
CA SER A 14 4.72 3.43 -7.99
C SER A 14 4.52 3.78 -9.46
N LEU A 15 5.62 4.07 -10.18
CA LEU A 15 5.59 4.36 -11.60
C LEU A 15 5.53 3.10 -12.46
N THR A 16 6.11 1.98 -12.00
CA THR A 16 5.91 0.70 -12.70
C THR A 16 4.47 0.22 -12.55
N LEU A 17 3.82 0.49 -11.41
CA LEU A 17 2.41 0.15 -11.17
C LEU A 17 1.48 0.71 -12.25
N THR A 18 1.60 1.99 -12.59
CA THR A 18 0.75 2.64 -13.61
C THR A 18 0.96 2.09 -15.02
N MET A 19 2.07 1.39 -15.25
CA MET A 19 2.42 0.82 -16.55
C MET A 19 1.97 -0.64 -16.70
N MET A 20 1.61 -1.32 -15.61
CA MET A 20 1.19 -2.72 -15.64
C MET A 20 -0.23 -2.87 -16.17
N LYS A 21 -0.40 -3.79 -17.11
CA LYS A 21 -1.70 -4.09 -17.73
C LYS A 21 -2.37 -5.33 -17.17
N SER A 22 -1.59 -6.28 -16.67
CA SER A 22 -2.16 -7.52 -16.13
C SER A 22 -2.49 -7.33 -14.65
N PRO A 23 -3.68 -7.75 -14.19
CA PRO A 23 -4.11 -7.57 -12.81
C PRO A 23 -3.28 -8.41 -11.83
N LEU A 24 -2.74 -9.54 -12.29
CA LEU A 24 -1.83 -10.37 -11.50
C LEU A 24 -0.49 -9.67 -11.26
N THR A 25 0.14 -9.12 -12.31
CA THR A 25 1.41 -8.41 -12.18
C THR A 25 1.26 -7.13 -11.38
N SER A 26 0.14 -6.41 -11.50
CA SER A 26 -0.11 -5.24 -10.65
C SER A 26 -0.19 -5.63 -9.18
N ASN A 27 -0.85 -6.73 -8.81
CA ASN A 27 -0.90 -7.17 -7.41
C ASN A 27 0.48 -7.52 -6.83
N LEU A 28 1.34 -8.15 -7.61
CA LEU A 28 2.72 -8.43 -7.19
C LEU A 28 3.52 -7.13 -6.97
N VAL A 29 3.34 -6.14 -7.84
CA VAL A 29 3.98 -4.82 -7.69
C VAL A 29 3.43 -4.07 -6.47
N ILE A 30 2.13 -4.17 -6.16
CA ILE A 30 1.57 -3.56 -4.94
C ILE A 30 2.13 -4.24 -3.69
N LEU A 31 2.28 -5.58 -3.70
CA LEU A 31 2.87 -6.31 -2.58
C LEU A 31 4.29 -5.81 -2.29
N THR A 32 5.15 -5.70 -3.31
CA THR A 32 6.52 -5.20 -3.12
C THR A 32 6.52 -3.75 -2.64
N GLN A 33 5.64 -2.90 -3.17
CA GLN A 33 5.49 -1.51 -2.72
C GLN A 33 5.07 -1.43 -1.25
N SER A 34 4.16 -2.28 -0.80
CA SER A 34 3.69 -2.29 0.59
C SER A 34 4.80 -2.68 1.58
N ILE A 35 5.67 -3.62 1.21
CA ILE A 35 6.82 -4.02 2.02
C ILE A 35 7.82 -2.86 2.15
N THR A 36 8.13 -2.19 1.04
CA THR A 36 9.07 -1.05 1.07
C THR A 36 8.49 0.18 1.76
N LEU A 37 7.17 0.36 1.76
CA LEU A 37 6.48 1.40 2.53
C LEU A 37 6.46 1.11 4.03
N THR A 38 6.19 -0.13 4.46
CA THR A 38 6.14 -0.47 5.90
C THR A 38 7.54 -0.40 6.52
N LEU A 39 8.59 -0.78 5.77
CA LEU A 39 9.98 -0.57 6.17
C LEU A 39 10.30 0.92 6.36
N MET A 40 9.80 1.79 5.48
CA MET A 40 9.98 3.24 5.63
C MET A 40 9.30 3.81 6.85
N LEU A 41 8.05 3.40 7.10
CA LEU A 41 7.29 3.86 8.25
C LEU A 41 7.93 3.42 9.57
N ASN A 42 8.50 2.22 9.61
CA ASN A 42 9.26 1.75 10.78
C ASN A 42 10.54 2.56 11.02
N LEU A 43 11.16 3.13 9.98
CA LEU A 43 12.33 4.00 10.12
C LEU A 43 11.96 5.43 10.57
N ILE A 44 10.74 5.88 10.30
CA ILE A 44 10.26 7.22 10.65
C ILE A 44 9.69 7.25 12.07
N ASN A 45 8.92 6.22 12.42
CA ASN A 45 8.18 6.19 13.67
C ASN A 45 9.02 5.59 14.80
N LYS A 46 8.76 6.06 16.03
CA LYS A 46 9.37 5.49 17.24
C LYS A 46 8.84 4.08 17.53
N SER A 47 7.54 3.87 17.31
CA SER A 47 6.90 2.58 17.52
C SER A 47 6.64 1.84 16.20
N SER A 48 6.95 0.55 16.20
CA SER A 48 6.74 -0.35 15.05
C SER A 48 5.28 -0.77 14.86
N TRP A 49 4.38 -0.44 15.81
CA TRP A 49 2.99 -0.88 15.81
C TRP A 49 2.22 -0.37 14.58
N ILE A 50 2.41 0.89 14.21
CA ILE A 50 1.76 1.49 13.03
C ILE A 50 2.24 0.81 11.74
N SER A 51 3.56 0.56 11.60
CA SER A 51 4.10 -0.14 10.43
C SER A 51 3.61 -1.58 10.33
N PHE A 52 3.43 -2.26 11.47
CA PHE A 52 2.95 -3.64 11.51
C PHE A 52 1.46 -3.74 11.13
N MET A 53 0.62 -2.85 11.68
CA MET A 53 -0.81 -2.81 11.33
C MET A 53 -1.03 -2.53 9.84
N LEU A 54 -0.27 -1.59 9.26
CA LEU A 54 -0.34 -1.32 7.83
C LEU A 54 0.09 -2.54 7.00
N PHE A 55 1.15 -3.24 7.42
CA PHE A 55 1.59 -4.45 6.71
C PHE A 55 0.50 -5.52 6.65
N ILE A 56 -0.15 -5.82 7.79
CA ILE A 56 -1.22 -6.82 7.84
C ILE A 56 -2.40 -6.41 6.95
N LEU A 57 -2.83 -5.15 7.05
CA LEU A 57 -4.00 -4.67 6.30
C LEU A 57 -3.79 -4.76 4.79
N TYR A 58 -2.62 -4.34 4.30
CA TYR A 58 -2.31 -4.41 2.87
C TYR A 58 -2.14 -5.85 2.39
N VAL A 59 -1.39 -6.70 3.09
CA VAL A 59 -1.19 -8.10 2.67
C VAL A 59 -2.50 -8.88 2.72
N GLY A 60 -3.31 -8.70 3.76
CA GLY A 60 -4.62 -9.36 3.90
C GLY A 60 -5.59 -8.99 2.78
N GLY A 61 -5.70 -7.70 2.43
CA GLY A 61 -6.54 -7.24 1.33
C GLY A 61 -6.07 -7.76 -0.04
N LEU A 62 -4.76 -7.74 -0.29
CA LEU A 62 -4.19 -8.22 -1.55
C LEU A 62 -4.38 -9.72 -1.77
N MET A 63 -4.35 -10.53 -0.70
CA MET A 63 -4.60 -11.97 -0.80
C MET A 63 -6.03 -12.29 -1.27
N ILE A 64 -7.03 -11.54 -0.81
CA ILE A 64 -8.43 -11.73 -1.22
C ILE A 64 -8.59 -11.38 -2.71
N ILE A 65 -7.99 -10.28 -3.16
CA ILE A 65 -8.01 -9.86 -4.57
C ILE A 65 -7.28 -10.89 -5.44
N PHE A 66 -6.16 -11.46 -4.96
CA PHE A 66 -5.45 -12.53 -5.65
C PHE A 66 -6.31 -13.78 -5.84
N LEU A 67 -7.04 -14.21 -4.80
CA LEU A 67 -7.96 -15.35 -4.89
C LEU A 67 -9.10 -15.10 -5.89
N TYR A 68 -9.63 -13.88 -5.92
CA TYR A 68 -10.70 -13.51 -6.86
C TYR A 68 -10.22 -13.58 -8.31
N ILE A 69 -9.08 -12.94 -8.62
CA ILE A 69 -8.55 -12.91 -9.99
C ILE A 69 -8.11 -14.29 -10.47
N SER A 70 -7.46 -15.09 -9.61
CA SER A 70 -7.04 -16.45 -9.97
C SER A 70 -8.23 -17.37 -10.29
N SER A 71 -9.40 -17.11 -9.68
CA SER A 71 -10.63 -17.87 -9.94
C SER A 71 -11.35 -17.51 -11.24
N ILE A 72 -11.12 -16.32 -11.80
CA ILE A 72 -11.92 -15.79 -12.94
C ILE A 72 -11.29 -16.05 -14.30
N ALA A 73 -9.96 -15.99 -14.42
CA ALA A 73 -9.27 -16.37 -15.66
C ALA A 73 -7.78 -16.59 -15.38
N PHE A 74 -7.37 -17.86 -15.29
CA PHE A 74 -5.96 -18.25 -15.15
C PHE A 74 -5.13 -17.99 -16.43
N ASN A 75 -5.79 -17.84 -17.58
CA ASN A 75 -5.15 -17.81 -18.89
C ASN A 75 -5.40 -16.49 -19.62
N GLU A 76 -4.50 -15.54 -19.41
CA GLU A 76 -3.94 -14.71 -20.49
C GLU A 76 -2.66 -14.07 -19.94
N ILE A 77 -1.76 -14.95 -19.53
CA ILE A 77 -0.42 -14.56 -19.11
C ILE A 77 0.38 -14.22 -20.38
N ASN A 78 0.04 -13.08 -20.97
CA ASN A 78 0.74 -12.52 -22.12
C ASN A 78 2.05 -11.88 -21.61
N PHE A 79 3.01 -12.73 -21.24
CA PHE A 79 4.34 -12.34 -20.75
C PHE A 79 5.22 -11.68 -21.82
N ILE A 80 4.78 -11.62 -23.07
CA ILE A 80 5.52 -11.02 -24.19
C ILE A 80 4.93 -9.62 -24.46
N LYS A 81 5.04 -8.70 -23.49
CA LYS A 81 4.82 -7.27 -23.74
C LYS A 81 6.13 -6.52 -23.64
N ASN A 82 6.63 -6.14 -24.81
CA ASN A 82 7.64 -5.13 -25.12
C ASN A 82 8.45 -4.55 -23.93
N TYR A 83 9.28 -5.38 -23.29
CA TYR A 83 10.16 -5.00 -22.18
C TYR A 83 11.08 -3.83 -22.52
N LYS A 84 11.40 -3.62 -23.81
CA LYS A 84 12.23 -2.50 -24.29
C LYS A 84 11.68 -1.13 -23.89
N ASN A 85 10.37 -0.91 -24.00
CA ASN A 85 9.77 0.38 -23.62
C ASN A 85 9.78 0.58 -22.09
N LEU A 86 9.66 -0.51 -21.33
CA LEU A 86 9.69 -0.48 -19.87
C LEU A 86 11.11 -0.18 -19.37
N ILE A 87 12.12 -0.79 -19.98
CA ILE A 87 13.55 -0.54 -19.69
C ILE A 87 13.92 0.91 -20.02
N TYR A 88 13.53 1.43 -21.18
CA TYR A 88 13.84 2.81 -21.57
C TYR A 88 13.25 3.84 -20.59
N LYS A 89 12.01 3.62 -20.15
CA LYS A 89 11.35 4.46 -19.14
C LYS A 89 12.02 4.36 -17.77
N ILE A 90 12.48 3.17 -17.35
CA ILE A 90 13.24 3.00 -16.11
C ILE A 90 14.58 3.75 -16.17
N ILE A 91 15.28 3.72 -17.31
CA ILE A 91 16.55 4.44 -17.49
C ILE A 91 16.34 5.95 -17.37
N ILE A 92 15.28 6.50 -18.00
CA ILE A 92 14.93 7.92 -17.85
C ILE A 92 14.67 8.27 -16.38
N LEU A 93 14.00 7.37 -15.65
CA LEU A 93 13.72 7.59 -14.23
C LEU A 93 14.98 7.62 -13.37
N LEU A 94 15.92 6.72 -13.64
CA LEU A 94 17.21 6.66 -12.96
C LEU A 94 18.01 7.94 -13.24
N MET A 95 17.97 8.45 -14.47
CA MET A 95 18.61 9.73 -14.81
C MET A 95 17.98 10.91 -14.05
N MET A 96 16.65 10.96 -13.97
CA MET A 96 15.95 11.97 -13.17
C MET A 96 16.35 11.90 -11.69
N PHE A 97 16.57 10.70 -11.15
CA PHE A 97 17.03 10.54 -9.78
C PHE A 97 18.43 11.09 -9.53
N PHE A 98 19.37 10.84 -10.44
CA PHE A 98 20.72 11.39 -10.29
C PHE A 98 20.71 12.92 -10.29
N ILE A 99 19.83 13.53 -11.08
CA ILE A 99 19.61 14.99 -11.07
C ILE A 99 18.97 15.41 -9.75
N ILE A 100 17.92 14.74 -9.30
CA ILE A 100 17.21 15.10 -8.08
C ILE A 100 18.08 14.89 -6.82
N LYS A 101 18.99 13.92 -6.82
CA LYS A 101 19.92 13.65 -5.71
C LYS A 101 20.81 14.85 -5.39
N SER A 102 21.17 15.66 -6.40
CA SER A 102 21.96 16.89 -6.16
C SER A 102 21.11 18.02 -5.58
N PHE A 103 19.80 18.05 -5.87
CA PHE A 103 18.87 19.09 -5.39
C PHE A 103 18.20 18.76 -4.05
N ILE A 104 18.07 17.49 -3.66
CA ILE A 104 17.49 17.11 -2.36
C ILE A 104 18.54 17.27 -1.25
N ILE A 105 18.70 18.53 -0.85
CA ILE A 105 19.24 18.96 0.44
C ILE A 105 18.17 18.67 1.50
N MET A 106 17.83 17.39 1.66
CA MET A 106 17.35 16.92 2.96
C MET A 106 18.62 16.71 3.78
N GLU A 107 19.09 17.79 4.39
CA GLU A 107 20.00 17.69 5.53
C GLU A 107 19.38 16.76 6.56
N ASN A 108 20.26 16.12 7.34
CA ASN A 108 19.88 15.22 8.40
C ASN A 108 18.87 15.91 9.33
N PHE A 109 17.57 15.71 9.07
CA PHE A 109 16.53 15.83 10.08
C PHE A 109 16.83 14.72 11.08
N LYS A 110 17.83 14.97 11.95
CA LYS A 110 17.87 14.35 13.26
C LYS A 110 16.60 14.88 13.91
N PHE A 111 15.52 14.12 13.76
CA PHE A 111 14.37 14.21 14.64
C PHE A 111 14.92 13.89 16.03
N ASN A 112 15.48 14.91 16.68
CA ASN A 112 15.94 14.84 18.04
C ASN A 112 14.68 14.87 18.87
N ASN A 113 14.05 13.71 18.95
CA ASN A 113 12.72 13.56 19.47
C ASN A 113 12.85 13.47 21.00
N LEU A 114 13.25 14.60 21.59
CA LEU A 114 13.53 14.84 23.02
C LEU A 114 12.33 14.55 23.92
N MET A 115 11.13 14.47 23.33
CA MET A 115 9.95 14.00 24.02
C MET A 115 9.91 12.46 23.96
N ASN A 116 10.41 11.81 25.00
CA ASN A 116 10.07 10.42 25.35
C ASN A 116 8.60 10.34 25.76
N PHE A 117 7.68 10.64 24.84
CA PHE A 117 6.31 10.16 25.02
C PHE A 117 6.34 8.66 24.80
N GLU A 118 5.95 7.91 25.81
CA GLU A 118 5.76 6.46 25.74
C GLU A 118 4.85 6.13 24.55
N ASP A 119 5.21 5.10 23.80
CA ASP A 119 4.57 4.71 22.54
C ASP A 119 3.05 4.47 22.67
N ASN A 120 2.57 4.18 23.87
CA ASN A 120 1.15 3.94 24.18
C ASN A 120 0.33 5.23 24.30
N PHE A 121 0.97 6.38 24.55
CA PHE A 121 0.25 7.64 24.77
C PHE A 121 -0.50 8.09 23.52
N TYR A 122 0.07 7.87 22.33
CA TYR A 122 -0.60 8.20 21.06
C TYR A 122 -1.87 7.38 20.83
N LEU A 123 -1.85 6.09 21.17
CA LEU A 123 -3.03 5.21 21.02
C LEU A 123 -4.12 5.56 22.01
N ILE A 124 -3.75 5.81 23.26
CA ILE A 124 -4.69 6.22 24.31
C ILE A 124 -5.32 7.57 23.97
N ASN A 125 -4.54 8.50 23.40
CA ASN A 125 -5.04 9.81 22.98
C ASN A 125 -6.08 9.74 21.84
N MET A 126 -6.21 8.62 21.14
CA MET A 126 -7.31 8.44 20.18
C MET A 126 -8.66 8.26 20.88
N PHE A 127 -8.67 7.62 22.06
CA PHE A 127 -9.89 7.34 22.83
C PHE A 127 -10.29 8.49 23.77
N ILE A 128 -9.41 9.47 23.95
CA ILE A 128 -9.68 10.66 24.76
C ILE A 128 -10.39 11.72 23.92
N MET A 129 -11.29 12.50 24.54
CA MET A 129 -11.97 13.63 23.89
C MET A 129 -10.96 14.73 23.51
N PRO A 130 -11.00 15.34 22.31
CA PRO A 130 -12.06 15.28 21.28
C PRO A 130 -11.93 14.16 20.24
N ASN A 131 -10.81 13.42 20.22
CA ASN A 131 -10.52 12.45 19.16
C ASN A 131 -11.46 11.24 19.14
N ASN A 132 -12.09 10.91 20.27
CA ASN A 132 -13.05 9.81 20.34
C ASN A 132 -14.24 9.96 19.34
N LEU A 133 -14.62 11.20 18.99
CA LEU A 133 -15.62 11.45 17.94
C LEU A 133 -15.22 10.85 16.58
N MET A 134 -13.94 10.93 16.24
CA MET A 134 -13.40 10.35 15.01
C MET A 134 -13.48 8.81 15.04
N ILE A 135 -13.25 8.18 16.19
CA ILE A 135 -13.41 6.73 16.36
C ILE A 135 -14.86 6.32 16.14
N TYR A 136 -15.82 7.02 16.76
CA TYR A 136 -17.24 6.74 16.54
C TYR A 136 -17.63 6.87 15.07
N PHE A 137 -17.13 7.90 14.38
CA PHE A 137 -17.38 8.07 12.95
C PHE A 137 -16.84 6.91 12.11
N ILE A 138 -15.61 6.43 12.39
CA ILE A 138 -15.03 5.26 11.71
C ILE A 138 -15.86 4.00 11.97
N LEU A 139 -16.33 3.78 13.20
CA LEU A 139 -17.19 2.65 13.55
C LEU A 139 -18.52 2.68 12.77
N PHE A 140 -19.15 3.84 12.65
CA PHE A 140 -20.37 4.00 11.85
C PHE A 140 -20.12 3.70 10.37
N ILE A 141 -19.00 4.14 9.79
CA ILE A 141 -18.64 3.83 8.40
C ILE A 141 -18.49 2.32 8.22
N LEU A 142 -17.73 1.65 9.08
CA LEU A 142 -17.53 0.20 9.01
C LEU A 142 -18.86 -0.56 9.14
N PHE A 143 -19.74 -0.13 10.04
CA PHE A 143 -21.07 -0.72 10.19
C PHE A 143 -21.95 -0.53 8.95
N PHE A 144 -21.96 0.68 8.38
CA PHE A 144 -22.68 0.96 7.14
C PHE A 144 -22.16 0.11 5.97
N MET A 145 -20.84 -0.05 5.87
CA MET A 145 -20.22 -0.93 4.85
C MET A 145 -20.66 -2.39 5.00
N LEU A 146 -20.79 -2.91 6.22
CA LEU A 146 -21.30 -4.27 6.43
C LEU A 146 -22.75 -4.43 5.94
N ILE A 147 -23.62 -3.47 6.25
CA ILE A 147 -25.02 -3.49 5.78
C ILE A 147 -25.09 -3.42 4.25
N SER A 148 -24.31 -2.54 3.64
CA SER A 148 -24.30 -2.39 2.18
C SER A 148 -23.78 -3.65 1.48
N ILE A 149 -22.78 -4.33 2.03
CA ILE A 149 -22.30 -5.63 1.53
C ILE A 149 -23.41 -6.69 1.61
N ILE A 150 -24.13 -6.79 2.74
CA ILE A 150 -25.24 -7.76 2.88
C ILE A 150 -26.35 -7.47 1.85
N TRP A 151 -26.64 -6.20 1.61
CA TRP A 151 -27.64 -5.80 0.62
C TRP A 151 -27.18 -6.13 -0.82
N LEU A 152 -25.91 -5.87 -1.15
CA LEU A 152 -25.31 -6.26 -2.43
C LEU A 152 -25.37 -7.78 -2.65
N LEU A 153 -25.07 -8.57 -1.62
CA LEU A 153 -25.11 -10.03 -1.69
C LEU A 153 -26.52 -10.59 -1.91
N LYS A 154 -27.57 -9.94 -1.39
CA LYS A 154 -28.97 -10.36 -1.58
C LYS A 154 -29.44 -10.25 -3.04
N ASN A 155 -28.81 -9.40 -3.86
CA ASN A 155 -29.22 -9.16 -5.24
C ASN A 155 -28.66 -10.17 -6.26
N ASN A 156 -27.98 -11.24 -5.85
CA ASN A 156 -27.40 -12.20 -6.80
C ASN A 156 -28.34 -13.38 -7.08
N LYS A 157 -29.17 -13.25 -8.13
CA LYS A 157 -29.75 -14.39 -8.86
C LYS A 157 -28.79 -14.83 -9.97
N GLY A 158 -27.72 -15.53 -9.60
CA GLY A 158 -26.83 -16.15 -10.58
C GLY A 158 -25.59 -16.76 -9.93
N PRO A 159 -25.24 -18.03 -10.22
CA PRO A 159 -24.10 -18.68 -9.60
C PRO A 159 -22.79 -18.15 -10.17
N ILE A 160 -21.81 -17.90 -9.29
CA ILE A 160 -20.37 -17.75 -9.60
C ILE A 160 -19.75 -19.10 -10.02
N ARG A 161 -20.53 -20.01 -10.60
CA ARG A 161 -20.10 -21.21 -11.33
C ARG A 161 -21.10 -21.49 -12.44
N GLN A 162 -20.62 -21.70 -13.65
CA GLN A 162 -21.39 -22.45 -14.64
C GLN A 162 -21.72 -23.81 -14.00
N LYS A 163 -23.03 -24.10 -13.94
CA LYS A 163 -23.49 -25.47 -13.75
C LYS A 163 -22.93 -26.28 -14.91
N ASN A 164 -22.03 -27.22 -14.60
CA ASN A 164 -22.00 -28.46 -15.36
C ASN A 164 -23.08 -29.35 -14.75
#